data_AF-A0AA35LRK6-F1
#
_entry.id   AF-A0AA35LRK6-F1
#
_cell.length_a   1.000
_cell.length_b   1.000
_cell.length_c   1.000
_cell.angle_alpha   90.00
_cell.angle_beta   90.00
_cell.angle_gamma   90.00
#
_symmetry.space_group_name_H-M   'P 1'
#
loop_
_entity.id
_entity.type
_entity.pdbx_description
1 polymer ?
#
loop_
_entity_poly.entity_id
_entity_poly.type
_entity_poly.pdbx_seq_one_letter_code
_entity_poly.pdbx_strand_id
1 'polypeptide(L)'
;AHADNGVVSQLSKIVFNEDPFKSLQFPTDKKEFIRRLVEGFKSDRNNSYDDVVDGKGKGLIFLLYGPPGLGKALTTESIAEVAQRPLYHVSTGEPSTRVSSLERELLEIFEMGARWDAVVLLDEADVLMSRRTADNLERNSVVAVKNRIHVTIEYVELDAMSRTNIWRDHLDRALKTNTKPSTWTDEMYMVLGRLALNGRDIKNYVRTAHAFTTASTRL
;
A
#
# COMPACT_ATOMS: atom_id res chain seq x y z
N ALA A 1 -12.52 -10.00 44.14
CA ALA A 1 -13.03 -9.57 42.83
C ALA A 1 -11.85 -9.02 42.02
N HIS A 2 -11.14 -9.90 41.31
CA HIS A 2 -10.09 -9.53 40.36
C HIS A 2 -10.61 -9.90 38.98
N ALA A 3 -10.97 -8.89 38.18
CA ALA A 3 -11.21 -9.04 36.76
C ALA A 3 -9.86 -8.94 36.05
N ASP A 4 -9.31 -10.10 35.72
CA ASP A 4 -8.12 -10.28 34.92
C ASP A 4 -8.51 -10.02 33.45
N ASN A 5 -8.29 -8.78 32.97
CA ASN A 5 -8.58 -8.39 31.58
C ASN A 5 -7.46 -8.89 30.65
N GLY A 6 -7.42 -10.21 30.45
CA GLY A 6 -6.38 -10.96 29.73
C GLY A 6 -6.25 -10.72 28.22
N VAL A 7 -6.82 -9.66 27.65
CA VAL A 7 -6.71 -9.33 26.21
C VAL A 7 -5.69 -8.23 25.94
N VAL A 8 -5.38 -7.38 26.93
CA VAL A 8 -4.51 -6.20 26.73
C VAL A 8 -3.03 -6.50 27.00
N SER A 9 -2.71 -7.67 27.56
CA SER A 9 -1.35 -8.04 27.98
C SER A 9 -0.41 -8.43 26.82
N GLN A 10 -0.90 -8.54 25.58
CA GLN A 10 -0.09 -8.87 24.39
C GLN A 10 0.19 -7.69 23.47
N LEU A 11 -0.13 -6.46 23.89
CA LEU A 11 0.18 -5.27 23.10
C LEU A 11 1.67 -4.92 23.22
N SER A 12 2.43 -5.15 22.14
CA SER A 12 3.78 -4.63 21.99
C SER A 12 3.76 -3.28 21.27
N LYS A 13 4.77 -2.43 21.53
CA LYS A 13 4.98 -1.24 20.69
C LYS A 13 5.18 -1.67 19.23
N ILE A 14 4.52 -0.97 18.31
CA ILE A 14 4.73 -1.16 16.87
C ILE A 14 6.17 -0.76 16.56
N VAL A 15 6.91 -1.65 15.89
CA VAL A 15 8.24 -1.37 15.37
C VAL A 15 8.08 -1.07 13.89
N PHE A 16 8.20 0.21 13.53
CA PHE A 16 8.10 0.66 12.15
C PHE A 16 9.36 0.30 11.36
N ASN A 17 9.20 0.00 10.07
CA ASN A 17 10.30 -0.33 9.17
C ASN A 17 11.10 0.92 8.78
N GLU A 18 12.42 0.89 8.97
CA GLU A 18 13.34 2.00 8.65
C GLU A 18 13.54 2.21 7.14
N ASP A 19 13.38 1.17 6.31
CA ASP A 19 13.45 1.27 4.85
C ASP A 19 12.19 0.69 4.19
N PRO A 20 11.05 1.38 4.32
CA PRO A 20 9.76 0.87 3.89
C PRO A 20 9.63 0.80 2.36
N PHE A 21 10.39 1.60 1.61
CA PHE A 21 10.36 1.62 0.14
C PHE A 21 11.37 0.66 -0.51
N LYS A 22 12.19 -0.07 0.26
CA LYS A 22 13.26 -0.95 -0.25
C LYS A 22 12.77 -1.89 -1.35
N SER A 23 11.66 -2.58 -1.09
CA SER A 23 11.09 -3.63 -1.94
C SER A 23 10.36 -3.11 -3.18
N LEU A 24 10.06 -1.81 -3.25
CA LEU A 24 9.38 -1.21 -4.39
C LEU A 24 10.34 -0.99 -5.54
N GLN A 25 9.92 -1.33 -6.76
CA GLN A 25 10.71 -1.15 -7.98
C GLN A 25 10.49 0.25 -8.56
N PHE A 26 10.64 1.28 -7.73
CA PHE A 26 10.64 2.67 -8.16
C PHE A 26 12.07 3.22 -8.26
N PRO A 27 12.31 4.17 -9.18
CA PRO A 27 13.50 5.00 -9.15
C PRO A 27 13.70 5.66 -7.77
N THR A 28 14.96 5.82 -7.36
CA THR A 28 15.32 6.32 -6.02
C THR A 28 14.77 7.72 -5.74
N ASP A 29 14.81 8.60 -6.74
CA ASP A 29 14.24 9.95 -6.70
C ASP A 29 12.71 9.91 -6.46
N LYS A 30 11.98 8.99 -7.09
CA LYS A 30 10.55 8.82 -6.85
C LYS A 30 10.25 8.34 -5.42
N LYS A 31 11.06 7.41 -4.89
CA LYS A 31 10.95 6.96 -3.49
C LYS A 31 11.21 8.11 -2.52
N GLU A 32 12.25 8.88 -2.78
CA GLU A 32 12.64 10.02 -1.94
C GLU A 32 11.60 11.15 -1.99
N PHE A 33 11.03 11.41 -3.17
CA PHE A 33 9.93 12.36 -3.31
C PHE A 33 8.73 11.97 -2.45
N ILE A 34 8.27 10.71 -2.52
CA ILE A 34 7.14 10.23 -1.72
C ILE A 34 7.47 10.32 -0.22
N ARG A 35 8.67 9.89 0.17
CA ARG A 35 9.14 9.96 1.57
C ARG A 35 9.07 11.38 2.09
N ARG A 36 9.75 12.32 1.43
CA ARG A 36 9.84 13.72 1.85
C ARG A 36 8.47 14.40 1.89
N LEU A 37 7.58 14.06 0.96
CA LEU A 37 6.22 14.59 0.96
C LEU A 37 5.42 14.12 2.18
N VAL A 38 5.50 12.83 2.51
CA VAL A 38 4.82 12.27 3.69
C VAL A 38 5.40 12.83 4.99
N GLU A 39 6.73 12.95 5.07
CA GLU A 39 7.43 13.56 6.20
C GLU A 39 7.07 15.03 6.38
N GLY A 40 7.06 15.81 5.29
CA GLY A 40 6.64 17.21 5.30
C GLY A 40 5.22 17.37 5.84
N PHE A 41 4.30 16.51 5.37
CA PHE A 41 2.92 16.50 5.83
C PHE A 41 2.76 16.10 7.30
N LYS A 42 3.63 15.23 7.80
CA LYS A 42 3.70 14.87 9.22
C LYS A 42 4.17 16.04 10.08
N SER A 43 5.13 16.84 9.61
CA SER A 43 5.66 18.00 10.33
C SER A 43 4.77 19.24 10.26
N ASP A 44 4.10 19.51 9.15
CA ASP A 44 3.25 20.71 8.97
C ASP A 44 2.01 20.69 9.87
N ARG A 45 1.56 19.51 10.34
CA ARG A 45 0.52 19.45 11.40
C ARG A 45 0.97 20.04 12.73
N ASN A 46 2.28 20.12 12.99
CA ASN A 46 2.84 20.68 14.22
C ASN A 46 3.24 22.15 14.08
N ASN A 47 3.22 22.73 12.88
CA ASN A 47 3.63 24.11 12.65
C ASN A 47 2.50 24.91 12.00
N SER A 48 2.00 25.92 12.72
CA SER A 48 0.82 26.71 12.37
C SER A 48 1.08 27.71 11.23
N TYR A 49 1.53 27.23 10.07
CA TYR A 49 1.70 28.07 8.89
C TYR A 49 1.01 27.41 7.70
N ASP A 50 -0.31 27.51 7.69
CA ASP A 50 -1.13 28.00 6.56
C ASP A 50 -2.55 27.42 6.68
N ASP A 51 -3.45 28.17 7.30
CA ASP A 51 -4.86 28.14 6.93
C ASP A 51 -5.52 29.42 7.47
N VAL A 52 -5.70 30.41 6.59
CA VAL A 52 -6.52 31.61 6.87
C VAL A 52 -8.00 31.23 7.09
N VAL A 53 -8.36 29.97 6.83
CA VAL A 53 -9.68 29.39 7.10
C VAL A 53 -9.49 28.09 7.89
N ASP A 54 -9.97 28.07 9.14
CA ASP A 54 -9.93 26.87 9.97
C ASP A 54 -10.67 25.71 9.29
N GLY A 55 -9.95 24.65 8.90
CA GLY A 55 -10.51 23.40 8.38
C GLY A 55 -10.30 23.07 6.90
N LYS A 56 -9.42 23.75 6.15
CA LYS A 56 -9.18 23.51 4.72
C LYS A 56 -7.72 23.21 4.37
N GLY A 57 -7.19 22.05 4.78
CA GLY A 57 -5.86 21.66 4.27
C GLY A 57 -5.17 20.42 4.86
N LYS A 58 -5.85 19.63 5.70
CA LYS A 58 -5.16 18.67 6.60
C LYS A 58 -5.11 17.22 6.15
N GLY A 59 -5.41 16.92 4.88
CA GLY A 59 -5.28 15.57 4.31
C GLY A 59 -4.39 15.53 3.06
N LEU A 60 -3.47 14.55 3.00
CA LEU A 60 -2.69 14.21 1.81
C LEU A 60 -3.36 13.03 1.10
N ILE A 61 -3.73 13.22 -0.17
CA ILE A 61 -4.47 12.21 -0.95
C ILE A 61 -3.61 11.73 -2.12
N PHE A 62 -3.33 10.42 -2.14
CA PHE A 62 -2.67 9.71 -3.23
C PHE A 62 -3.68 8.96 -4.09
N LEU A 63 -3.54 9.03 -5.41
CA LEU A 63 -4.17 8.12 -6.36
C LEU A 63 -3.10 7.16 -6.91
N LEU A 64 -3.25 5.86 -6.63
CA LEU A 64 -2.39 4.81 -7.16
C LEU A 64 -3.15 4.04 -8.24
N TYR A 65 -2.68 4.04 -9.49
CA TYR A 65 -3.39 3.35 -10.59
C TYR A 65 -2.45 2.59 -11.52
N GLY A 66 -3.01 1.70 -12.35
CA GLY A 66 -2.28 0.82 -13.26
C GLY A 66 -2.57 -0.67 -13.03
N PRO A 67 -1.85 -1.59 -13.69
CA PRO A 67 -2.12 -3.02 -13.65
C PRO A 67 -2.05 -3.65 -12.23
N PRO A 68 -2.72 -4.80 -12.02
CA PRO A 68 -2.71 -5.51 -10.73
C PRO A 68 -1.34 -6.12 -10.43
N GLY A 69 -1.03 -6.28 -9.14
CA GLY A 69 0.18 -6.99 -8.70
C GLY A 69 1.50 -6.22 -8.81
N LEU A 70 1.45 -4.90 -9.03
CA LEU A 70 2.64 -4.04 -9.20
C LEU A 70 3.11 -3.29 -7.94
N GLY A 71 2.49 -3.56 -6.78
CA GLY A 71 2.92 -2.95 -5.50
C GLY A 71 2.18 -1.68 -5.08
N LYS A 72 0.93 -1.48 -5.54
CA LYS A 72 0.06 -0.38 -5.06
C LYS A 72 -0.17 -0.44 -3.56
N ALA A 73 -0.73 -1.56 -3.09
CA ALA A 73 -0.93 -1.81 -1.66
C ALA A 73 0.38 -1.72 -0.87
N LEU A 74 1.48 -2.26 -1.43
CA LEU A 74 2.80 -2.17 -0.82
C LEU A 74 3.26 -0.71 -0.66
N THR A 75 3.01 0.17 -1.63
CA THR A 75 3.32 1.61 -1.48
C THR A 75 2.47 2.26 -0.40
N THR A 76 1.20 1.88 -0.27
CA THR A 76 0.37 2.41 0.82
C THR A 76 0.85 1.95 2.19
N GLU A 77 1.25 0.67 2.30
CA GLU A 77 1.93 0.14 3.49
C GLU A 77 3.20 0.94 3.78
N SER A 78 4.06 1.16 2.77
CA SER A 78 5.29 1.96 2.93
C SER A 78 5.02 3.40 3.39
N ILE A 79 3.96 4.03 2.88
CA ILE A 79 3.53 5.37 3.30
C ILE A 79 3.10 5.37 4.77
N ALA A 80 2.34 4.36 5.21
CA ALA A 80 1.93 4.22 6.61
C ALA A 80 3.13 4.04 7.56
N GLU A 81 4.13 3.27 7.14
CA GLU A 81 5.39 3.09 7.86
C GLU A 81 6.16 4.42 8.02
N VAL A 82 6.35 5.18 6.92
CA VAL A 82 7.00 6.51 6.98
C VAL A 82 6.21 7.50 7.84
N ALA A 83 4.89 7.52 7.66
CA ALA A 83 4.01 8.35 8.47
C ALA A 83 4.02 7.95 9.96
N GLN A 84 4.47 6.72 10.26
CA GLN A 84 4.39 6.08 11.58
C GLN A 84 2.96 6.06 12.11
N ARG A 85 2.03 5.66 11.24
CA ARG A 85 0.58 5.66 11.48
C ARG A 85 -0.02 4.31 11.14
N PRO A 86 -1.11 3.89 11.82
CA PRO A 86 -1.80 2.67 11.45
C PRO A 86 -2.36 2.77 10.02
N LEU A 87 -2.41 1.64 9.33
CA LEU A 87 -3.06 1.52 8.02
C LEU A 87 -4.49 1.02 8.21
N TYR A 88 -5.48 1.86 7.92
CA TYR A 88 -6.89 1.48 7.86
C TYR A 88 -7.23 1.03 6.45
N HIS A 89 -7.20 -0.28 6.23
CA HIS A 89 -7.54 -0.90 4.96
C HIS A 89 -9.06 -1.06 4.82
N VAL A 90 -9.65 -0.39 3.84
CA VAL A 90 -11.05 -0.52 3.48
C VAL A 90 -11.14 -1.21 2.13
N SER A 91 -11.62 -2.45 2.16
CA SER A 91 -12.01 -3.15 0.93
C SER A 91 -13.37 -2.62 0.52
N THR A 92 -13.45 -1.97 -0.63
CA THR A 92 -14.76 -1.58 -1.17
C THR A 92 -15.43 -2.86 -1.67
N GLY A 93 -16.35 -3.41 -0.87
CA GLY A 93 -17.15 -4.57 -1.27
C GLY A 93 -18.12 -4.23 -2.41
N GLU A 94 -19.14 -5.05 -2.61
CA GLU A 94 -20.23 -4.69 -3.52
C GLU A 94 -20.83 -3.33 -3.10
N PRO A 95 -20.78 -2.30 -3.96
CA PRO A 95 -21.18 -0.96 -3.56
C PRO A 95 -22.68 -0.94 -3.29
N SER A 96 -23.05 -0.29 -2.18
CA SER A 96 -24.44 0.01 -1.85
C SER A 96 -25.15 0.63 -3.07
N THR A 97 -26.38 0.22 -3.34
CA THR A 97 -27.11 0.60 -4.56
C THR A 97 -27.61 2.05 -4.56
N ARG A 98 -27.34 2.84 -3.50
CA ARG A 98 -27.86 4.20 -3.32
C ARG A 98 -26.73 5.20 -3.06
N VAL A 99 -26.75 6.34 -3.77
CA VAL A 99 -25.73 7.41 -3.70
C VAL A 99 -25.57 7.98 -2.28
N SER A 100 -26.68 8.25 -1.59
CA SER A 100 -26.67 8.77 -0.21
C SER A 100 -26.04 7.80 0.79
N SER A 101 -26.02 6.51 0.47
CA SER A 101 -25.38 5.49 1.32
C SER A 101 -23.85 5.52 1.14
N LEU A 102 -23.37 5.77 -0.08
CA LEU A 102 -21.94 5.88 -0.37
C LEU A 102 -21.30 7.13 0.27
N GLU A 103 -21.95 8.30 0.21
CA GLU A 103 -21.40 9.50 0.86
C GLU A 103 -21.28 9.34 2.37
N ARG A 104 -22.29 8.71 2.98
CA ARG A 104 -22.28 8.39 4.41
C ARG A 104 -21.17 7.40 4.77
N GLU A 105 -21.01 6.35 3.96
CA GLU A 105 -19.97 5.34 4.14
C GLU A 105 -18.57 5.97 4.05
N LEU A 106 -18.32 6.80 3.03
CA LEU A 106 -17.06 7.54 2.90
C LEU A 106 -16.81 8.48 4.08
N LEU A 107 -17.84 9.17 4.56
CA LEU A 107 -17.74 10.03 5.74
C LEU A 107 -17.35 9.21 6.98
N GLU A 108 -18.02 8.09 7.24
CA GLU A 108 -17.72 7.19 8.36
C GLU A 108 -16.28 6.64 8.30
N ILE A 109 -15.82 6.27 7.10
CA ILE A 109 -14.45 5.81 6.84
C ILE A 109 -13.44 6.92 7.17
N PHE A 110 -13.65 8.14 6.66
CA PHE A 110 -12.73 9.26 6.91
C PHE A 110 -12.75 9.72 8.36
N GLU A 111 -13.90 9.73 9.01
CA GLU A 111 -13.98 9.99 10.45
C GLU A 111 -13.23 8.94 11.26
N MET A 112 -13.34 7.67 10.89
CA MET A 112 -12.59 6.59 11.55
C MET A 112 -11.08 6.79 11.35
N GLY A 113 -10.64 7.07 10.12
CA GLY A 113 -9.26 7.40 9.81
C GLY A 113 -8.74 8.59 10.61
N ALA A 114 -9.54 9.65 10.75
CA ALA A 114 -9.19 10.82 11.56
C ALA A 114 -9.10 10.49 13.05
N ARG A 115 -10.06 9.72 13.60
CA ARG A 115 -10.07 9.30 15.01
C ARG A 115 -8.84 8.47 15.39
N TRP A 116 -8.35 7.64 14.46
CA TRP A 116 -7.20 6.76 14.68
C TRP A 116 -5.87 7.36 14.22
N ASP A 117 -5.89 8.59 13.69
CA ASP A 117 -4.77 9.23 13.01
C ASP A 117 -4.11 8.28 11.97
N ALA A 118 -4.94 7.59 11.19
CA ALA A 118 -4.55 6.51 10.30
C ALA A 118 -4.28 6.98 8.86
N VAL A 119 -3.46 6.23 8.14
CA VAL A 119 -3.46 6.22 6.67
C VAL A 119 -4.64 5.38 6.23
N VAL A 120 -5.53 5.93 5.40
CA VAL A 120 -6.70 5.21 4.87
C VAL A 120 -6.39 4.70 3.46
N LEU A 121 -6.55 3.38 3.26
CA LEU A 121 -6.49 2.75 1.94
C LEU A 121 -7.90 2.39 1.48
N LEU A 122 -8.35 3.03 0.41
CA LEU A 122 -9.54 2.63 -0.34
C LEU A 122 -9.09 1.76 -1.51
N ASP A 123 -9.19 0.44 -1.37
CA ASP A 123 -8.90 -0.49 -2.48
C ASP A 123 -10.04 -0.48 -3.49
N GLU A 124 -9.78 -0.80 -4.77
CA GLU A 124 -10.80 -0.88 -5.83
C GLU A 124 -11.70 0.38 -5.94
N ALA A 125 -11.11 1.57 -5.72
CA ALA A 125 -11.84 2.84 -5.73
C ALA A 125 -12.54 3.15 -7.08
N ASP A 126 -12.15 2.50 -8.18
CA ASP A 126 -12.84 2.58 -9.47
C ASP A 126 -14.26 1.98 -9.41
N VAL A 127 -14.51 0.98 -8.57
CA VAL A 127 -15.86 0.46 -8.27
C VAL A 127 -16.72 1.55 -7.62
N LEU A 128 -16.14 2.35 -6.72
CA LEU A 128 -16.81 3.51 -6.12
C LEU A 128 -17.06 4.64 -7.13
N MET A 129 -16.17 4.82 -8.11
CA MET A 129 -16.25 5.93 -9.07
C MET A 129 -17.08 5.62 -10.33
N SER A 130 -17.13 4.36 -10.77
CA SER A 130 -17.70 3.95 -12.08
C SER A 130 -19.23 4.09 -12.18
N ARG A 131 -19.99 3.87 -11.09
CA ARG A 131 -21.47 4.01 -11.11
C ARG A 131 -21.97 5.45 -11.31
N ARG A 132 -21.12 6.46 -11.16
CA ARG A 132 -21.48 7.89 -11.36
C ARG A 132 -21.54 8.32 -12.83
N THR A 133 -21.34 7.39 -13.77
CA THR A 133 -21.23 7.70 -15.21
C THR A 133 -22.43 7.22 -16.04
N ALA A 134 -23.28 6.33 -15.50
CA ALA A 134 -24.34 5.70 -16.28
C ALA A 134 -25.67 6.49 -16.32
N ASP A 135 -25.95 7.34 -15.33
CA ASP A 135 -27.13 8.21 -15.30
C ASP A 135 -26.72 9.66 -15.04
N ASN A 136 -27.29 10.59 -15.81
CA ASN A 136 -26.85 11.98 -15.99
C ASN A 136 -27.05 12.94 -14.78
N LEU A 137 -26.90 12.48 -13.53
CA LEU A 137 -26.86 13.34 -12.36
C LEU A 137 -25.65 12.98 -11.50
N GLU A 138 -24.84 14.02 -11.22
CA GLU A 138 -23.62 14.03 -10.38
C GLU A 138 -22.24 13.79 -11.03
N ARG A 139 -21.98 14.43 -12.18
CA ARG A 139 -20.58 14.72 -12.60
C ARG A 139 -19.78 15.49 -11.53
N ASN A 140 -20.46 16.25 -10.66
CA ASN A 140 -19.83 17.14 -9.70
C ASN A 140 -19.04 16.42 -8.60
N SER A 141 -19.50 15.24 -8.16
CA SER A 141 -18.89 14.55 -7.01
C SER A 141 -17.60 13.80 -7.38
N VAL A 142 -17.49 13.25 -8.60
CA VAL A 142 -16.21 12.68 -9.11
C VAL A 142 -15.19 13.78 -9.40
N VAL A 143 -15.63 14.87 -10.02
CA VAL A 143 -14.77 16.03 -10.27
C VAL A 143 -14.26 16.64 -8.96
N ALA A 144 -15.11 16.69 -7.92
CA ALA A 144 -14.71 17.16 -6.59
C ALA A 144 -13.62 16.28 -5.95
N VAL A 145 -13.70 14.94 -6.09
CA VAL A 145 -12.64 14.04 -5.61
C VAL A 145 -11.36 14.23 -6.42
N LYS A 146 -11.47 14.32 -7.76
CA LYS A 146 -10.31 14.55 -8.64
C LYS A 146 -9.55 15.83 -8.28
N ASN A 147 -10.26 16.89 -7.94
CA ASN A 147 -9.67 18.18 -7.56
C ASN A 147 -8.97 18.16 -6.18
N ARG A 148 -9.14 17.09 -5.39
CA ARG A 148 -8.50 16.92 -4.09
C ARG A 148 -7.32 15.92 -4.13
N ILE A 149 -7.03 15.33 -5.29
CA ILE A 149 -5.87 14.45 -5.45
C ILE A 149 -4.62 15.32 -5.47
N HIS A 150 -3.69 15.04 -4.55
CA HIS A 150 -2.44 15.79 -4.44
C HIS A 150 -1.33 15.12 -5.25
N VAL A 151 -1.28 13.80 -5.20
CA VAL A 151 -0.27 13.01 -5.91
C VAL A 151 -0.93 11.87 -6.64
N THR A 152 -0.52 11.71 -7.89
CA THR A 152 -0.92 10.62 -8.75
C THR A 152 0.31 9.78 -9.07
N ILE A 153 0.25 8.48 -8.76
CA ILE A 153 1.32 7.52 -9.03
C ILE A 153 0.80 6.49 -10.02
N GLU A 154 1.32 6.57 -11.23
CA GLU A 154 1.16 5.53 -12.24
C GLU A 154 2.12 4.37 -11.97
N TYR A 155 1.58 3.15 -12.09
CA TYR A 155 2.35 1.92 -12.17
C TYR A 155 2.31 1.41 -13.59
N VAL A 156 3.49 1.29 -14.18
CA VAL A 156 3.70 0.65 -15.47
C VAL A 156 4.08 -0.81 -15.27
N GLU A 157 3.88 -1.62 -16.30
CA GLU A 157 4.33 -3.01 -16.32
C GLU A 157 5.82 -3.12 -15.97
N LEU A 158 6.17 -4.17 -15.22
CA LEU A 158 7.55 -4.38 -14.79
C LEU A 158 8.41 -4.68 -16.02
N ASP A 159 9.60 -4.08 -16.09
CA ASP A 159 10.62 -4.53 -17.01
C ASP A 159 11.31 -5.81 -16.50
N ALA A 160 12.13 -6.44 -17.35
CA ALA A 160 12.82 -7.68 -16.99
C ALA A 160 13.76 -7.49 -15.79
N MET A 161 14.40 -6.33 -15.67
CA MET A 161 15.34 -6.05 -14.60
C MET A 161 14.64 -5.88 -13.24
N SER A 162 13.51 -5.19 -13.22
CA SER A 162 12.63 -5.03 -12.07
C SER A 162 12.13 -6.39 -11.58
N ARG A 163 11.72 -7.28 -12.51
CA ARG A 163 11.36 -8.66 -12.16
C ARG A 163 12.54 -9.45 -11.62
N THR A 164 13.72 -9.33 -12.21
CA THR A 164 14.97 -9.93 -11.70
C THR A 164 15.24 -9.51 -10.26
N ASN A 165 15.09 -8.22 -9.94
CA ASN A 165 15.27 -7.71 -8.58
C ASN A 165 14.20 -8.24 -7.62
N ILE A 166 12.93 -8.28 -8.03
CA ILE A 166 11.83 -8.85 -7.21
C ILE A 166 12.09 -10.33 -6.92
N TRP A 167 12.49 -11.10 -7.93
CA TRP A 167 12.88 -12.51 -7.75
C TRP A 167 14.01 -12.63 -6.74
N ARG A 168 15.09 -11.88 -6.92
CA ARG A 168 16.25 -11.87 -6.02
C ARG A 168 15.82 -11.59 -4.57
N ASP A 169 15.07 -10.52 -4.35
CA ASP A 169 14.61 -10.12 -3.02
C ASP A 169 13.72 -11.18 -2.35
N HIS A 170 12.78 -11.79 -3.08
CA HIS A 170 11.90 -12.81 -2.51
C HIS A 170 12.63 -14.12 -2.22
N LEU A 171 13.49 -14.54 -3.14
CA LEU A 171 14.29 -15.75 -3.02
C LEU A 171 15.29 -15.62 -1.86
N ASP A 172 16.06 -14.53 -1.80
CA ASP A 172 17.04 -14.31 -0.73
C ASP A 172 16.36 -14.26 0.66
N ARG A 173 15.15 -13.67 0.76
CA ARG A 173 14.35 -13.70 2.00
C ARG A 173 13.84 -15.09 2.37
N ALA A 174 13.46 -15.90 1.38
CA ALA A 174 12.91 -17.24 1.63
C ALA A 174 13.96 -18.22 2.15
N LEU A 175 15.24 -18.04 1.80
CA LEU A 175 16.27 -19.00 2.20
C LEU A 175 16.59 -18.98 3.69
N LYS A 176 16.50 -17.86 4.40
CA LYS A 176 16.84 -17.70 5.84
C LYS A 176 18.23 -18.24 6.29
N THR A 177 18.96 -18.97 5.46
CA THR A 177 20.27 -19.57 5.71
C THR A 177 21.36 -18.65 5.16
N ASN A 178 22.49 -18.55 5.86
CA ASN A 178 23.67 -17.80 5.42
C ASN A 178 24.37 -18.42 4.19
N THR A 179 23.88 -19.55 3.68
CA THR A 179 24.47 -20.27 2.55
C THR A 179 23.45 -20.41 1.43
N LYS A 180 23.56 -19.46 0.49
CA LYS A 180 22.90 -19.49 -0.80
C LYS A 180 23.46 -20.64 -1.64
N PRO A 181 22.62 -21.50 -2.28
CA PRO A 181 23.11 -22.53 -3.18
C PRO A 181 24.00 -21.93 -4.26
N SER A 182 25.08 -22.61 -4.64
CA SER A 182 25.99 -22.17 -5.72
C SER A 182 25.29 -21.98 -7.07
N THR A 183 24.10 -22.56 -7.23
CA THR A 183 23.24 -22.44 -8.40
C THR A 183 22.50 -21.10 -8.49
N TRP A 184 22.44 -20.30 -7.42
CA TRP A 184 21.79 -18.98 -7.43
C TRP A 184 22.74 -17.89 -7.94
N THR A 185 23.06 -17.96 -9.22
CA THR A 185 23.88 -16.98 -9.92
C THR A 185 23.04 -15.79 -10.41
N ASP A 186 23.69 -14.69 -10.79
CA ASP A 186 23.01 -13.57 -11.44
C ASP A 186 22.31 -13.98 -12.75
N GLU A 187 22.89 -14.93 -13.47
CA GLU A 187 22.27 -15.50 -14.67
C GLU A 187 20.91 -16.15 -14.37
N MET A 188 20.80 -16.90 -13.28
CA MET A 188 19.54 -17.51 -12.87
C MET A 188 18.46 -16.46 -12.60
N TYR A 189 18.80 -15.37 -11.88
CA TYR A 189 17.85 -14.28 -11.65
C TYR A 189 17.45 -13.54 -12.93
N MET A 190 18.39 -13.40 -13.87
CA MET A 190 18.09 -12.82 -15.20
C MET A 190 17.13 -13.72 -15.99
N VAL A 191 17.31 -15.04 -15.95
CA VAL A 191 16.38 -16.00 -16.58
C VAL A 191 14.99 -15.88 -15.98
N LEU A 192 14.86 -15.84 -14.66
CA LEU A 192 13.57 -15.66 -13.98
C LEU A 192 12.92 -14.32 -14.30
N GLY A 193 13.71 -13.25 -14.43
CA GLY A 193 13.22 -11.92 -14.81
C GLY A 193 12.66 -11.81 -16.23
N ARG A 194 13.00 -12.75 -17.13
CA ARG A 194 12.41 -12.81 -18.48
C ARG A 194 10.97 -13.31 -18.48
N LEU A 195 10.53 -13.99 -17.43
CA LEU A 195 9.15 -14.44 -17.29
C LEU A 195 8.24 -13.23 -17.11
N ALA A 196 7.23 -13.08 -17.97
CA ALA A 196 6.26 -11.99 -17.94
C ALA A 196 5.25 -12.17 -16.79
N LEU A 197 5.75 -12.02 -15.55
CA LEU A 197 4.99 -12.18 -14.31
C LEU A 197 4.93 -10.86 -13.55
N ASN A 198 3.79 -10.58 -12.91
CA ASN A 198 3.70 -9.44 -11.99
C ASN A 198 4.33 -9.78 -10.63
N GLY A 199 4.51 -8.77 -9.77
CA GLY A 199 5.14 -8.96 -8.45
C GLY A 199 4.34 -9.86 -7.51
N ARG A 200 3.00 -9.88 -7.62
CA ARG A 200 2.14 -10.79 -6.83
C ARG A 200 2.37 -12.25 -7.23
N ASP A 201 2.46 -12.54 -8.52
CA ASP A 201 2.69 -13.89 -9.03
C ASP A 201 4.06 -14.40 -8.61
N ILE A 202 5.11 -13.59 -8.75
CA ILE A 202 6.47 -13.93 -8.31
C ILE A 202 6.47 -14.29 -6.81
N LYS A 203 5.86 -13.45 -5.97
CA LYS A 203 5.71 -13.71 -4.53
C LYS A 203 4.99 -15.01 -4.24
N ASN A 204 3.94 -15.33 -4.99
CA ASN A 204 3.18 -16.58 -4.83
C ASN A 204 4.01 -17.80 -5.24
N TYR A 205 4.74 -17.75 -6.35
CA TYR A 205 5.65 -18.84 -6.76
C TYR A 205 6.69 -19.15 -5.68
N VAL A 206 7.37 -18.13 -5.16
CA VAL A 206 8.39 -18.31 -4.11
C VAL A 206 7.78 -18.89 -2.84
N ARG A 207 6.61 -18.39 -2.41
CA ARG A 207 5.92 -18.90 -1.22
C ARG A 207 5.52 -20.37 -1.36
N THR A 208 4.97 -20.75 -2.50
CA THR A 208 4.59 -22.15 -2.78
C THR A 208 5.82 -23.06 -2.77
N ALA A 209 6.92 -22.64 -3.42
CA ALA A 209 8.17 -23.40 -3.42
C ALA A 209 8.76 -23.54 -2.00
N HIS A 210 8.74 -22.48 -1.20
CA HIS A 210 9.20 -22.52 0.20
C HIS A 210 8.32 -23.43 1.08
N ALA A 211 7.01 -23.38 0.90
CA ALA A 211 6.09 -24.27 1.63
C ALA A 211 6.33 -25.74 1.26
N PHE A 212 6.51 -26.04 -0.04
CA PHE A 212 6.78 -27.39 -0.53
C PHE A 212 8.08 -27.95 0.07
N THR A 213 9.18 -27.18 0.01
CA THR A 213 10.47 -27.60 0.58
C THR A 213 10.39 -27.84 2.09
N THR A 214 9.72 -26.95 2.83
CA THR A 214 9.53 -27.11 4.28
C THR A 214 8.71 -28.36 4.63
N ALA A 215 7.73 -28.71 3.80
CA ALA A 215 6.94 -29.94 3.97
C ALA A 215 7.77 -31.19 3.65
N SER A 216 8.56 -31.19 2.58
CA SER A 216 9.42 -32.32 2.20
C SER A 216 10.53 -32.62 3.20
N THR A 217 11.06 -31.62 3.92
CA THR A 217 12.10 -31.83 4.95
C THR A 217 11.55 -32.41 6.27
N ARG A 218 10.22 -32.41 6.47
CA ARG A 218 9.57 -32.96 7.68
C ARG A 218 9.13 -34.43 7.55
N LEU A 219 9.26 -35.01 6.35
CA LEU A 219 9.01 -36.41 6.05
C LEU A 219 10.33 -37.18 6.07
#